data_AF-A0A1H9J498-F1
#
_entry.id   AF-A0A1H9J498-F1
#
_cell.length_a   1.000
_cell.length_b   1.000
_cell.length_c   1.000
_cell.angle_alpha   90.00
_cell.angle_beta   90.00
_cell.angle_gamma   90.00
#
_symmetry.space_group_name_H-M   'P 1'
#
loop_
_entity.id
_entity.type
_entity.pdbx_description
1 polymer ?
#
loop_
_entity_poly.entity_id
_entity_poly.type
_entity_poly.pdbx_seq_one_letter_code
_entity_poly.pdbx_strand_id
1 'polypeptide(L)' 'MPLDTTLPTDLQTQVDDYFATLGQGFNAGTIRQERTAQLIALNAMTDTELAQQGLTRADIPNHVFSDLFPK' A
#
# COMPACT_ATOMS: atom_id res chain seq x y z
N MET A 1 -18.07 13.96 8.86
CA MET A 1 -16.60 14.03 8.71
C MET A 1 -16.28 13.24 7.45
N PRO A 2 -15.82 13.85 6.35
CA PRO A 2 -15.32 13.07 5.24
C PRO A 2 -14.08 12.33 5.76
N LEU A 3 -14.11 10.99 5.74
CA LEU A 3 -12.89 10.22 5.84
C LEU A 3 -12.10 10.60 4.59
N ASP A 4 -10.97 11.29 4.75
CA ASP A 4 -10.07 11.57 3.64
C ASP A 4 -9.67 10.23 3.02
N THR A 5 -10.30 9.91 1.89
CA THR A 5 -10.08 8.67 1.12
C THR A 5 -8.81 8.77 0.28
N THR A 6 -8.08 9.88 0.41
CA THR A 6 -6.80 10.15 -0.21
C THR A 6 -5.68 9.52 0.60
N LEU A 7 -4.89 8.67 -0.05
CA LEU A 7 -3.68 8.13 0.53
C LEU A 7 -2.72 9.29 0.91
N PRO A 8 -2.01 9.22 2.04
CA PRO A 8 -0.96 10.19 2.34
C PRO A 8 0.11 10.21 1.25
N THR A 9 0.70 11.37 1.00
CA THR A 9 1.69 11.57 -0.08
C THR A 9 2.82 10.53 -0.04
N ASP A 10 3.38 10.24 1.13
CA ASP A 10 4.47 9.28 1.26
C ASP A 10 4.04 7.86 0.89
N LEU A 11 2.81 7.47 1.22
CA LEU A 11 2.26 6.17 0.86
C LEU A 11 1.93 6.09 -0.62
N GLN A 12 1.47 7.20 -1.22
CA GLN A 12 1.26 7.28 -2.67
C GLN A 12 2.56 7.03 -3.42
N THR A 13 3.64 7.72 -3.05
CA THR A 13 4.96 7.53 -3.65
C THR A 13 5.43 6.09 -3.56
N GLN A 14 5.29 5.46 -2.39
CA GLN A 14 5.71 4.06 -2.20
C GLN A 14 4.88 3.07 -3.03
N VAL A 15 3.57 3.31 -3.17
CA VAL A 15 2.70 2.50 -4.04
C VAL A 15 3.09 2.67 -5.50
N ASP A 16 3.36 3.91 -5.93
CA ASP A 16 3.76 4.21 -7.30
C ASP A 16 5.13 3.58 -7.62
N ASP A 17 6.09 3.66 -6.69
CA ASP A 17 7.40 2.99 -6.79
C ASP A 17 7.25 1.47 -6.88
N TYR A 18 6.38 0.86 -6.06
CA TYR A 18 6.10 -0.57 -6.12
C TYR A 18 5.62 -0.99 -7.52
N PHE A 19 4.62 -0.29 -8.07
CA PHE A 19 4.14 -0.57 -9.42
C PHE A 19 5.22 -0.30 -10.48
N ALA A 20 6.06 0.72 -10.32
CA ALA A 20 7.18 0.95 -11.23
C ALA A 20 8.15 -0.25 -11.29
N THR A 21 8.30 -1.01 -10.19
CA THR A 21 9.15 -2.24 -10.18
C THR A 21 8.55 -3.41 -10.95
N LEU A 22 7.22 -3.47 -11.12
CA LEU A 22 6.54 -4.58 -11.80
C LEU A 22 6.60 -4.48 -13.33
N GLY A 23 6.94 -3.30 -13.89
CA GLY A 23 7.06 -3.08 -15.34
C GLY A 23 5.78 -2.61 -16.03
N GLN A 24 5.56 -3.01 -17.29
CA GLN A 24 4.34 -2.69 -18.06
C GLN A 24 3.47 -3.94 -18.17
N GLY A 25 2.12 -3.78 -18.17
CA GLY A 25 1.18 -4.87 -18.46
C GLY A 25 0.18 -5.23 -17.35
N PHE A 26 0.20 -4.54 -16.21
CA PHE A 26 -0.83 -4.67 -15.17
C PHE A 26 -1.68 -3.39 -15.09
N ASN A 27 -2.94 -3.55 -14.70
CA ASN A 27 -3.84 -2.42 -14.46
C ASN A 27 -3.64 -1.89 -13.03
N ALA A 28 -2.61 -1.07 -12.84
CA ALA A 28 -2.26 -0.48 -11.54
C ALA A 28 -3.44 0.30 -10.92
N GLY A 29 -4.23 0.99 -11.76
CA GLY A 29 -5.37 1.78 -11.31
C GLY A 29 -6.44 0.92 -10.63
N THR A 30 -6.86 -0.17 -11.28
CA THR A 30 -7.86 -1.09 -10.71
C THR A 30 -7.34 -1.79 -9.45
N ILE A 31 -6.11 -2.29 -9.47
CA ILE A 31 -5.51 -2.98 -8.31
C ILE A 31 -5.37 -2.02 -7.12
N ARG A 32 -4.90 -0.79 -7.37
CA ARG A 32 -4.81 0.25 -6.33
C ARG A 32 -6.19 0.56 -5.75
N GLN A 33 -7.22 0.70 -6.58
CA GLN A 33 -8.58 0.98 -6.12
C GLN A 33 -9.11 -0.14 -5.20
N GLU A 34 -8.91 -1.41 -5.58
CA GLU A 34 -9.33 -2.57 -4.79
C GLU A 34 -8.59 -2.68 -3.44
N ARG A 35 -7.33 -2.22 -3.37
CA ARG A 35 -6.48 -2.32 -2.17
C ARG A 35 -6.37 -1.02 -1.37
N THR A 36 -6.99 0.07 -1.82
CA THR A 36 -6.92 1.41 -1.17
C THR A 36 -7.39 1.36 0.28
N ALA A 37 -8.49 0.65 0.58
CA ALA A 37 -8.99 0.52 1.93
C ALA A 37 -7.99 -0.17 2.88
N GLN A 38 -7.26 -1.18 2.38
CA GLN A 38 -6.26 -1.91 3.14
C GLN A 38 -4.99 -1.07 3.37
N LEU A 39 -4.55 -0.34 2.34
CA LEU A 39 -3.45 0.62 2.44
C LEU A 39 -3.74 1.70 3.50
N ILE A 40 -4.95 2.27 3.50
CA ILE A 40 -5.36 3.27 4.49
C ILE A 40 -5.41 2.65 5.89
N ALA A 41 -5.98 1.46 6.04
CA ALA A 41 -6.08 0.78 7.33
C ALA A 41 -4.70 0.49 7.95
N LEU A 42 -3.75 -0.01 7.17
CA LEU A 42 -2.38 -0.28 7.64
C LEU A 42 -1.62 1.02 7.93
N ASN A 43 -1.78 2.05 7.09
CA ASN A 43 -1.11 3.32 7.35
C ASN A 43 -1.70 4.09 8.55
N ALA A 44 -2.94 3.80 8.93
CA ALA A 44 -3.56 4.32 10.14
C ALA A 44 -3.01 3.68 11.42
N MET A 45 -2.37 2.51 11.32
CA MET A 45 -1.67 1.89 12.45
C MET A 45 -0.42 2.69 12.82
N THR A 46 -0.09 2.65 14.11
CA THR A 46 1.18 3.18 14.62
C THR A 46 2.34 2.29 14.22
N ASP A 47 3.55 2.84 14.22
CA ASP A 47 4.76 2.09 13.89
C ASP A 47 4.98 0.90 14.82
N THR A 48 4.56 1.03 16.09
CA THR A 48 4.59 -0.06 17.07
C THR A 48 3.62 -1.19 16.70
N GLU A 49 2.41 -0.86 16.26
CA GLU A 49 1.41 -1.85 15.84
C GLU A 49 1.85 -2.56 14.54
N LEU A 50 2.44 -1.82 13.60
CA LEU A 50 3.04 -2.42 12.39
C LEU A 50 4.20 -3.35 12.77
N ALA A 51 5.08 -2.92 13.68
CA ALA A 51 6.22 -3.72 14.12
C ALA A 51 5.80 -5.00 14.86
N GLN A 52 4.67 -4.99 15.59
CA GLN A 52 4.08 -6.19 16.19
C GLN A 52 3.65 -7.22 15.13
N GLN A 53 3.32 -6.76 13.92
CA GLN A 53 3.03 -7.62 12.77
C GLN A 53 4.28 -7.94 11.93
N GLY A 54 5.46 -7.47 12.36
CA GLY A 54 6.70 -7.64 11.61
C GLY A 54 6.78 -6.78 10.35
N LEU A 55 6.01 -5.70 10.27
CA LEU A 55 5.94 -4.78 9.13
C LEU A 55 6.52 -3.41 9.51
N THR A 56 7.11 -2.73 8.55
CA THR A 56 7.37 -1.30 8.63
C THR A 56 6.43 -0.53 7.70
N ARG A 57 6.34 0.81 7.84
CA ARG A 57 5.56 1.62 6.88
C ARG A 57 6.00 1.41 5.43
N ALA A 58 7.30 1.23 5.22
CA ALA A 58 7.90 0.97 3.91
C ALA A 58 7.47 -0.39 3.32
N ASP A 59 7.08 -1.34 4.18
CA ASP A 59 6.66 -2.67 3.75
C ASP A 59 5.17 -2.75 3.43
N ILE A 60 4.38 -1.70 3.73
CA ILE A 60 2.93 -1.71 3.52
C ILE A 60 2.56 -2.08 2.07
N PRO A 61 3.11 -1.43 1.02
CA PRO A 61 2.76 -1.81 -0.35
C PRO A 61 3.17 -3.25 -0.68
N ASN A 62 4.38 -3.66 -0.29
CA ASN A 62 4.86 -5.03 -0.50
C ASN A 62 3.92 -6.05 0.14
N HIS A 63 3.50 -5.81 1.39
CA HIS A 63 2.58 -6.69 2.11
C HIS A 63 1.21 -6.75 1.42
N VAL A 64 0.63 -5.60 1.09
CA VAL A 64 -0.73 -5.49 0.52
C VAL A 64 -0.84 -6.09 -0.88
N PHE A 65 0.24 -6.06 -1.66
CA PHE A 65 0.25 -6.56 -3.04
C PHE A 65 0.98 -7.90 -3.21
N SER A 66 1.55 -8.46 -2.13
CA SER A 66 2.29 -9.73 -2.16
C SER A 66 1.44 -10.93 -2.63
N ASP A 67 0.12 -10.85 -2.45
CA ASP A 67 -0.84 -11.86 -2.87
C ASP A 67 -1.07 -11.86 -4.39
N LEU A 68 -0.97 -10.67 -5.01
CA LEU A 68 -1.15 -10.48 -6.45
C LEU A 68 0.15 -10.67 -7.22
N PHE A 69 1.27 -10.27 -6.60
CA PHE A 69 2.59 -10.28 -7.22
C PHE A 69 3.61 -10.87 -6.24
N PRO A 70 3.70 -12.19 -6.14
CA PRO A 70 4.79 -12.83 -5.41
C PRO A 70 6.11 -12.45 -6.09
N LYS A 71 7.07 -11.99 -5.28
CA LYS A 71 8.38 -11.55 -5.75
C LYS A 71 9.27 -12.72 -6.15
#